data_AF-A0A1Y3B3Z4-F1
#
_entry.id   AF-A0A1Y3B3Z4-F1
#
_cell.length_a   1.000
_cell.length_b   1.000
_cell.length_c   1.000
_cell.angle_alpha   90.00
_cell.angle_beta   90.00
_cell.angle_gamma   90.00
#
_symmetry.space_group_name_H-M   'P 1'
#
loop_
_entity.id
_entity.type
_entity.pdbx_description
1 polymer ?
#
loop_
_entity_poly.entity_id
_entity_poly.type
_entity_poly.pdbx_seq_one_letter_code
_entity_poly.pdbx_strand_id
1 'polypeptide(L)'
;FHEALQEFVDWLTSAEKYLASLQPVSRVLEHVLKQIEEHKQFQKDIGIHRETMLNLDKKGTHLKYFSQKQDVILIKNLLSSVQLRWE
;
A
#
# COMPACT_ATOMS: atom_id res chain seq x y z
N PHE A 1 -13.51 5.80 -6.36
CA PHE A 1 -12.68 4.57 -6.49
C PHE A 1 -11.36 4.91 -7.14
N HIS A 2 -11.37 5.51 -8.34
CA HIS A 2 -10.16 5.88 -9.05
C HIS A 2 -9.21 6.79 -8.24
N GLU A 3 -9.72 7.86 -7.62
CA GLU A 3 -8.90 8.76 -6.77
C GLU A 3 -8.27 8.01 -5.59
N ALA A 4 -9.07 7.32 -4.78
CA ALA A 4 -8.57 6.52 -3.66
C ALA A 4 -7.57 5.43 -4.09
N LEU A 5 -7.74 4.85 -5.29
CA LEU A 5 -6.81 3.88 -5.84
C LEU A 5 -5.49 4.56 -6.20
N GLN A 6 -5.54 5.73 -6.83
CA GLN A 6 -4.36 6.49 -7.21
C GLN A 6 -3.57 6.95 -5.97
N GLU A 7 -4.25 7.50 -4.97
CA GLU A 7 -3.63 7.89 -3.69
C GLU A 7 -2.92 6.71 -3.03
N PHE A 8 -3.55 5.53 -3.04
CA PHE A 8 -2.95 4.32 -2.48
C PHE A 8 -1.76 3.82 -3.31
N VAL A 9 -1.82 3.91 -4.63
CA VAL A 9 -0.70 3.59 -5.54
C VAL A 9 0.49 4.53 -5.31
N ASP A 10 0.24 5.82 -5.09
CA ASP A 10 1.27 6.81 -4.82
C ASP A 10 1.92 6.57 -3.46
N TRP A 11 1.11 6.23 -2.45
CA TRP A 11 1.62 5.80 -1.15
C TRP A 11 2.45 4.52 -1.25
N LEU A 12 1.95 3.46 -1.92
CA LEU A 12 2.70 2.20 -2.13
C LEU A 12 4.06 2.47 -2.76
N THR A 13 4.10 3.32 -3.79
CA THR A 13 5.33 3.69 -4.48
C THR A 13 6.32 4.40 -3.54
N SER A 14 5.80 5.24 -2.64
CA SER A 14 6.62 5.94 -1.64
C SER A 14 7.12 4.99 -0.55
N ALA A 15 6.27 4.07 -0.08
CA ALA A 15 6.60 3.05 0.90
C ALA A 15 7.67 2.07 0.39
N GLU A 16 7.53 1.60 -0.86
CA GLU A 16 8.52 0.75 -1.54
C GLU A 16 9.87 1.47 -1.69
N LYS A 17 9.86 2.76 -2.08
CA LYS A 17 11.08 3.58 -2.15
C LYS A 17 11.75 3.75 -0.79
N TYR A 18 10.95 4.02 0.25
CA TYR A 18 11.45 4.12 1.62
C TYR A 18 12.13 2.82 2.06
N LEU A 19 11.47 1.67 1.87
CA LEU A 19 12.02 0.35 2.16
C LEU A 19 13.33 0.09 1.41
N ALA A 20 13.39 0.42 0.13
CA ALA A 20 14.59 0.27 -0.69
C ALA A 20 15.75 1.18 -0.24
N SER A 21 15.44 2.31 0.42
CA SER A 21 16.44 3.26 0.92
C SER A 21 16.98 2.93 2.32
N LEU A 22 16.37 1.96 3.02
CA LEU A 22 16.77 1.59 4.37
C LEU A 22 18.21 1.11 4.41
N GLN A 23 18.98 1.67 5.33
CA GLN A 23 20.36 1.28 5.55
C GLN A 23 20.43 -0.04 6.33
N PRO A 24 21.49 -0.85 6.14
CA PRO A 24 21.74 -2.03 6.96
C PRO A 24 21.76 -1.68 8.46
N VAL A 25 21.43 -2.67 9.29
CA VAL A 25 21.45 -2.51 10.76
C VAL A 25 22.83 -2.06 11.22
N SER A 26 22.87 -0.98 11.99
CA SER A 26 24.11 -0.41 12.52
C SER A 26 24.70 -1.27 13.65
N ARG A 27 25.99 -1.07 13.94
CA ARG A 27 26.65 -1.60 15.15
C ARG A 27 26.77 -0.56 16.27
N VAL A 28 26.36 0.67 16.00
CA VAL A 28 26.36 1.77 16.97
C VAL A 28 24.97 1.85 17.59
N LEU A 29 24.89 1.69 18.91
CA LEU A 29 23.64 1.58 19.66
C LEU A 29 22.65 2.72 19.34
N GLU A 30 23.12 3.97 19.32
CA GLU A 30 22.28 5.14 19.03
C GLU A 30 21.61 5.04 17.66
N HIS A 31 22.36 4.63 16.63
CA HIS A 31 21.83 4.44 15.28
C HIS A 31 20.84 3.27 15.23
N VAL A 32 21.11 2.17 15.95
CA VAL A 32 20.19 1.03 16.03
C VAL A 32 18.87 1.45 16.67
N LEU A 33 18.90 2.21 17.76
CA LEU A 33 17.69 2.72 18.42
C LEU A 33 16.88 3.62 17.48
N LYS A 34 17.56 4.47 16.71
CA LYS A 34 16.92 5.29 15.68
C LYS A 34 16.27 4.44 14.58
N GLN A 35 16.99 3.46 14.03
CA GLN A 35 16.49 2.54 13.01
C GLN A 35 15.24 1.77 13.51
N ILE A 36 15.23 1.35 14.78
CA ILE A 36 14.08 0.67 15.39
C ILE A 36 12.88 1.61 15.45
N GLU A 37 13.06 2.86 15.87
CA GLU A 37 11.93 3.79 16.00
C GLU A 37 11.37 4.19 14.62
N GLU A 38 12.23 4.43 13.64
CA GLU A 38 11.83 4.66 12.25
C GLU A 38 11.05 3.47 11.69
N HIS A 39 11.51 2.23 11.96
CA HIS A 39 10.80 1.03 11.54
C HIS A 39 9.44 0.87 12.22
N LYS A 40 9.33 1.16 13.52
CA LYS A 40 8.04 1.16 14.23
C LYS A 40 7.07 2.17 13.66
N GLN A 41 7.55 3.37 13.31
CA GLN A 41 6.71 4.39 12.69
C GLN A 41 6.19 3.93 11.33
N PHE A 42 7.04 3.29 10.53
CA PHE A 42 6.64 2.70 9.25
C PHE A 42 5.62 1.56 9.42
N GLN A 43 5.79 0.69 10.42
CA GLN A 43 4.80 -0.35 10.76
C GLN A 43 3.43 0.24 11.12
N LYS A 44 3.39 1.35 11.86
CA LYS A 44 2.14 2.06 12.15
C LYS A 44 1.49 2.61 10.88
N ASP A 45 2.29 3.18 9.97
CA ASP A 45 1.79 3.72 8.70
C ASP A 45 1.20 2.61 7.80
N ILE A 46 1.86 1.45 7.71
CA ILE A 46 1.28 0.25 7.08
C ILE A 46 -0.04 -0.12 7.76
N GLY A 47 -0.10 -0.10 9.10
CA GLY A 47 -1.31 -0.38 9.85
C GLY A 47 -2.50 0.48 9.42
N ILE A 48 -2.27 1.78 9.22
CA ILE A 48 -3.29 2.74 8.74
C ILE A 48 -3.74 2.38 7.32
N HIS A 49 -2.80 2.09 6.42
CA HIS A 49 -3.07 1.82 5.02
C HIS A 49 -3.72 0.46 4.74
N ARG A 50 -3.69 -0.46 5.71
CA ARG A 50 -4.42 -1.74 5.63
C ARG A 50 -5.94 -1.51 5.48
N GLU A 51 -6.50 -0.52 6.17
CA GLU A 51 -7.93 -0.20 6.04
C GLU A 51 -8.25 0.38 4.66
N THR A 52 -7.33 1.18 4.10
CA THR A 52 -7.46 1.72 2.73
C THR A 52 -7.53 0.59 1.70
N MET A 53 -6.67 -0.42 1.82
CA MET A 53 -6.70 -1.60 0.94
C MET A 53 -8.05 -2.33 1.00
N LEU A 54 -8.57 -2.58 2.21
CA LEU A 54 -9.88 -3.23 2.41
C LEU A 54 -11.03 -2.39 1.83
N ASN A 55 -10.96 -1.06 1.96
CA ASN A 55 -11.97 -0.16 1.41
C ASN A 55 -11.93 -0.12 -0.12
N LEU A 56 -10.73 -0.16 -0.71
CA LEU A 56 -10.57 -0.27 -2.17
C LEU A 56 -11.18 -1.55 -2.70
N ASP A 57 -10.94 -2.69 -2.06
CA ASP A 57 -11.55 -3.97 -2.47
C ASP A 57 -13.07 -3.92 -2.41
N LYS A 58 -13.64 -3.40 -1.31
CA LYS A 58 -15.10 -3.21 -1.16
C LYS A 58 -15.68 -2.32 -2.26
N LYS A 59 -15.08 -1.15 -2.49
CA LYS A 59 -15.55 -0.19 -3.51
C LYS A 59 -15.41 -0.76 -4.92
N GLY A 60 -14.31 -1.42 -5.23
CA GLY A 60 -14.08 -2.02 -6.54
C GLY A 60 -14.98 -3.23 -6.79
N THR A 61 -15.23 -4.07 -5.78
CA THR A 61 -16.21 -5.15 -5.83
C THR A 61 -17.63 -4.61 -6.07
N HIS A 62 -18.03 -3.56 -5.35
CA HIS A 62 -19.31 -2.90 -5.60
C HIS A 62 -19.43 -2.38 -7.04
N LEU A 63 -18.42 -1.66 -7.55
CA LEU A 63 -18.43 -1.15 -8.93
C LEU A 63 -18.58 -2.27 -9.96
N LYS A 64 -17.89 -3.40 -9.77
CA LYS A 64 -17.98 -4.55 -10.69
C LYS A 64 -19.42 -5.07 -10.87
N TYR A 65 -20.28 -4.96 -9.86
CA TYR A 65 -21.67 -5.42 -9.97
C TYR A 65 -22.55 -4.51 -10.83
N PHE A 66 -22.16 -3.24 -11.03
CA PHE A 66 -22.96 -2.23 -11.75
C PHE A 66 -22.30 -1.75 -13.04
N SER A 67 -21.20 -2.37 -13.45
CA SER A 67 -20.41 -1.98 -14.62
C SER A 67 -20.52 -2.96 -15.79
N GLN A 68 -20.17 -2.49 -16.99
CA GLN A 68 -20.11 -3.33 -18.18
C GLN A 68 -18.92 -4.30 -18.12
N LYS A 69 -18.95 -5.37 -18.92
CA LYS A 69 -17.94 -6.44 -18.88
C LYS A 69 -16.49 -5.93 -19.03
N GLN A 70 -16.24 -4.93 -19.87
CA GLN A 70 -14.90 -4.36 -20.08
C GLN A 70 -14.40 -3.64 -18.82
N ASP A 71 -15.24 -2.81 -18.21
CA ASP A 71 -14.94 -2.10 -16.98
C ASP A 71 -14.71 -3.08 -15.81
N VAL A 72 -15.48 -4.18 -15.74
CA VAL A 72 -15.29 -5.23 -14.73
C VAL A 72 -13.90 -5.86 -14.84
N ILE A 73 -13.44 -6.16 -16.07
CA ILE A 73 -12.10 -6.71 -16.31
C ILE A 73 -11.04 -5.69 -15.87
N LEU A 74 -11.20 -4.42 -16.24
CA LEU A 74 -10.29 -3.35 -15.87
C LEU A 74 -10.20 -3.20 -14.34
N ILE A 75 -11.32 -3.10 -13.64
CA ILE A 75 -11.37 -2.97 -12.18
C ILE A 75 -10.69 -4.16 -11.50
N LYS A 76 -10.94 -5.39 -12.00
CA LYS A 76 -10.28 -6.59 -11.47
C LYS A 76 -8.75 -6.49 -11.62
N ASN A 77 -8.26 -6.12 -12.81
CA ASN A 77 -6.83 -6.02 -13.06
C ASN A 77 -6.17 -4.95 -12.17
N LEU A 78 -6.82 -3.80 -12.00
CA LEU A 78 -6.35 -2.73 -11.12
C LEU A 78 -6.26 -3.20 -9.66
N LEU A 79 -7.32 -3.84 -9.13
CA LEU A 79 -7.32 -4.36 -7.76
C LEU A 79 -6.25 -5.45 -7.57
N SER A 80 -6.13 -6.39 -8.50
CA SER A 80 -5.12 -7.46 -8.42
C SER A 80 -3.70 -6.90 -8.47
N SER A 81 -3.43 -5.89 -9.30
CA SER A 81 -2.11 -5.26 -9.36
C SER A 81 -1.74 -4.58 -8.05
N VAL A 82 -2.69 -3.91 -7.40
CA VAL A 82 -2.46 -3.22 -6.13
C VAL A 82 -2.33 -4.21 -4.98
N GLN A 83 -3.15 -5.26 -4.96
CA GLN A 83 -3.06 -6.32 -3.96
C GLN A 83 -1.72 -7.05 -4.02
N LEU A 84 -1.21 -7.33 -5.23
CA LEU A 84 0.09 -7.98 -5.39
C LEU A 84 1.26 -7.13 -4.85
N ARG A 85 1.17 -5.80 -4.93
CA ARG A 85 2.20 -4.90 -4.39
C ARG A 85 2.10 -4.74 -2.87
N TRP A 86 0.90 -4.91 -2.34
CA TRP A 86 0.63 -4.77 -0.91
C TRP A 86 1.08 -5.98 -0.09
N GLU A 87 0.95 -7.18 -0.64
CA GLU A 87 1.40 -8.46 -0.05
C GLU A 87 2.92 -8.65 -0.18
#